data_AF-A0A183HLS9-F1
#
_entry.id   AF-A0A183HLS9-F1
#
_cell.length_a   1.000
_cell.length_b   1.000
_cell.length_c   1.000
_cell.angle_alpha   90.00
_cell.angle_beta   90.00
_cell.angle_gamma   90.00
#
_symmetry.space_group_name_H-M   'P 1'
#
loop_
_entity.id
_entity.type
_entity.pdbx_description
1 polymer ?
#
loop_
_entity_poly.entity_id
_entity_poly.type
_entity_poly.pdbx_seq_one_letter_code
_entity_poly.pdbx_strand_id
1 'polypeptide(L)'
;MNVKFMSQLQRTVSCSFSNDICGSDGIGAEVILCPTCDRYCDYTRLNSSCIYSKLSYVFDNKSTVIFAAMMSIFATLFLEGWMRYHAEVAWKWGLLDLEVDEETIRPEYQLRVKKAKTMRINPVTQQLEPYLTFTHRFLRLIGSGITVLFFLFISFAVVSRDSIRYWYYNLSNRVFSSSLSDG
;
A
#
# COMPACT_ATOMS: atom_id res chain seq x y z
N MET A 1 9.56 -14.60 3.00
CA MET A 1 10.82 -13.82 3.19
C MET A 1 11.26 -14.05 4.63
N ASN A 2 12.31 -14.83 4.85
CA ASN A 2 12.56 -15.50 6.14
C ASN A 2 13.37 -14.58 7.08
N VAL A 3 12.91 -14.37 8.32
CA VAL A 3 13.57 -13.53 9.35
C VAL A 3 15.02 -13.96 9.61
N LYS A 4 15.33 -15.25 9.34
CA LYS A 4 16.66 -15.85 9.44
C LYS A 4 17.67 -15.35 8.38
N PHE A 5 17.20 -14.79 7.26
CA PHE A 5 18.07 -14.18 6.24
C PHE A 5 18.54 -12.78 6.69
N MET A 6 17.65 -12.03 7.35
CA MET A 6 17.95 -10.70 7.90
C MET A 6 18.95 -10.78 9.07
N SER A 7 18.87 -11.83 9.91
CA SER A 7 19.81 -12.04 11.02
C SER A 7 21.21 -12.50 10.59
N GLN A 8 21.34 -13.19 9.45
CA GLN A 8 22.64 -13.62 8.91
C GLN A 8 23.39 -12.49 8.20
N LEU A 9 22.66 -11.56 7.56
CA LEU A 9 23.24 -10.32 7.00
C LEU A 9 23.72 -9.34 8.09
N GLN A 10 23.21 -9.46 9.32
CA GLN A 10 23.59 -8.62 10.45
C GLN A 10 25.00 -8.93 11.01
N ARG A 11 25.62 -10.07 10.63
CA ARG A 11 26.94 -10.49 11.15
C ARG A 11 28.15 -10.06 10.32
N THR A 12 27.98 -9.61 9.07
CA THR A 12 29.13 -9.43 8.14
C THR A 12 29.51 -7.97 7.85
N VAL A 13 28.87 -6.99 8.48
CA VAL A 13 29.06 -5.58 8.13
C VAL A 13 29.62 -4.81 9.32
N SER A 14 30.92 -4.98 9.58
CA SER A 14 31.68 -4.00 10.35
C SER A 14 32.01 -2.82 9.45
N CYS A 15 31.23 -1.75 9.54
CA CYS A 15 31.48 -0.47 8.86
C CYS A 15 31.75 0.63 9.88
N SER A 16 32.67 1.55 9.54
CA SER A 16 33.14 2.65 10.39
C SER A 16 32.00 3.41 11.08
N PHE A 17 30.95 3.76 10.33
CA PHE A 17 29.81 4.54 10.83
C PHE A 17 28.97 3.82 11.90
N SER A 18 28.74 2.51 11.75
CA SER A 18 28.03 1.75 12.79
C SER A 18 28.87 1.60 14.05
N ASN A 19 30.20 1.56 13.93
CA ASN A 19 31.10 1.52 15.08
C ASN A 19 31.16 2.88 15.81
N ASP A 20 31.05 4.01 15.09
CA ASP A 20 30.99 5.35 15.70
C ASP A 20 29.71 5.54 16.56
N ILE A 21 28.61 4.91 16.16
CA ILE A 21 27.32 4.95 16.88
C ILE A 21 27.26 3.91 18.00
N CYS A 22 27.76 2.69 17.75
CA CYS A 22 27.63 1.55 18.66
C CYS A 22 28.78 1.40 19.67
N GLY A 23 29.92 2.05 19.43
CA GLY A 23 31.12 1.96 20.26
C GLY A 23 30.86 2.45 21.69
N SER A 24 31.37 1.71 22.68
CA SER A 24 31.35 2.14 24.08
C SER A 24 32.28 3.33 24.35
N ASP A 25 33.30 3.48 23.51
CA ASP A 25 34.30 4.54 23.42
C ASP A 25 34.05 5.50 22.22
N GLY A 26 32.97 5.27 21.47
CA GLY A 26 32.61 6.06 20.29
C GLY A 26 31.72 7.27 20.62
N ILE A 27 31.58 8.16 19.63
CA ILE A 27 30.80 9.41 19.72
C ILE A 27 29.33 9.13 20.11
N GLY A 28 28.79 7.97 19.75
CA GLY A 28 27.42 7.56 20.12
C GLY A 28 27.18 7.35 21.63
N ALA A 29 28.23 7.12 22.43
CA ALA A 29 28.13 7.03 23.89
C ALA A 29 28.19 8.41 24.58
N GLU A 30 28.82 9.40 23.93
CA GLU A 30 28.98 10.76 24.42
C GLU A 30 27.79 11.66 24.03
N VAL A 31 27.22 11.45 22.84
CA VAL A 31 26.10 12.26 22.33
C VAL A 31 24.76 11.82 22.91
N ILE A 32 24.09 12.78 23.55
CA ILE A 32 22.74 12.66 24.13
C ILE A 32 21.73 13.28 23.17
N LEU A 33 20.63 12.58 22.91
CA LEU A 33 19.54 13.08 22.09
C LEU A 33 18.56 13.89 22.91
N CYS A 34 17.99 14.91 22.26
CA CYS A 34 16.83 15.59 22.79
C CYS A 34 15.63 14.63 22.83
N PRO A 35 14.84 14.61 23.91
CA PRO A 35 13.63 13.82 23.98
C PRO A 35 12.61 14.31 22.96
N THR A 36 11.87 13.39 22.36
CA THR A 36 10.82 13.71 21.36
C THR A 36 9.56 14.31 21.98
N CYS A 37 9.53 14.48 23.31
CA CYS A 37 8.35 14.88 24.07
C CYS A 37 8.60 16.17 24.89
N ASP A 38 7.51 16.87 25.22
CA ASP A 38 7.55 18.21 25.85
C ASP A 38 7.62 18.15 27.39
N ARG A 39 7.20 17.04 28.03
CA ARG A 39 7.13 16.88 29.50
C ARG A 39 7.50 15.44 29.92
N TYR A 40 8.27 15.31 31.01
CA TYR A 40 8.62 14.04 31.66
C TYR A 40 9.20 12.95 30.73
N CYS A 41 10.21 13.28 29.92
CA CYS A 41 10.99 12.29 29.19
C CYS A 41 12.45 12.30 29.61
N ASP A 42 13.02 11.10 29.70
CA ASP A 42 14.44 10.92 29.95
C ASP A 42 15.26 11.19 28.68
N TYR A 43 16.42 11.78 28.90
CA TYR A 43 17.42 11.97 27.87
C TYR A 43 18.08 10.63 27.56
N THR A 44 18.03 10.20 26.29
CA THR A 44 18.64 8.94 25.84
C THR A 44 19.93 9.17 25.07
N ARG A 45 20.85 8.22 25.16
CA ARG A 45 22.11 8.24 24.40
C ARG A 45 21.92 7.66 23.01
N LEU A 46 22.70 8.14 22.05
CA LEU A 46 22.62 7.72 20.64
C LEU A 46 22.93 6.23 20.45
N ASN A 47 23.85 5.68 21.24
CA ASN A 47 24.20 4.25 21.23
C ASN A 47 23.02 3.31 21.53
N SER A 48 21.99 3.78 22.27
CA SER A 48 20.79 2.96 22.56
C SER A 48 20.06 2.48 21.29
N SER A 49 20.18 3.23 20.18
CA SER A 49 19.57 2.91 18.88
C SER A 49 20.56 2.23 17.89
N CYS A 50 21.64 1.63 18.40
CA CYS A 50 22.65 0.94 17.61
C CYS A 50 22.08 -0.14 16.68
N ILE A 51 21.12 -0.95 17.17
CA ILE A 51 20.50 -2.03 16.39
C ILE A 51 19.78 -1.47 15.17
N TYR A 52 19.03 -0.39 15.35
CA TYR A 52 18.33 0.29 14.28
C TYR A 52 19.32 0.89 13.27
N SER A 53 20.40 1.52 13.75
CA SER A 53 21.44 2.09 12.89
C SER A 53 22.14 1.04 12.02
N LYS A 54 22.42 -0.14 12.57
CA LYS A 54 22.97 -1.29 11.81
C LYS A 54 21.96 -1.80 10.77
N LEU A 55 20.68 -1.86 11.13
CA LEU A 55 19.63 -2.33 10.25
C LEU A 55 19.41 -1.37 9.07
N SER A 56 19.32 -0.07 9.33
CA SER A 56 19.19 0.95 8.30
C SER A 56 20.39 0.94 7.34
N TYR A 57 21.61 0.75 7.84
CA TYR A 57 22.78 0.59 6.97
C TYR A 57 22.68 -0.62 6.03
N VAL A 58 22.14 -1.75 6.50
CA VAL A 58 21.92 -2.93 5.65
C VAL A 58 20.91 -2.63 4.54
N PHE A 59 19.90 -1.80 4.83
CA PHE A 59 18.87 -1.39 3.86
C PHE A 59 19.27 -0.24 2.95
N ASP A 60 20.16 0.66 3.37
CA ASP A 60 20.59 1.82 2.59
C ASP A 60 21.90 1.57 1.82
N ASN A 61 22.32 0.30 1.71
CA ASN A 61 23.51 -0.07 0.96
C ASN A 61 23.21 -0.31 -0.53
N LYS A 62 24.25 -0.36 -1.36
CA LYS A 62 24.18 -0.65 -2.81
C LYS A 62 23.44 -1.96 -3.12
N SER A 63 23.38 -2.90 -2.17
CA SER A 63 22.61 -4.15 -2.28
C SER A 63 21.11 -3.92 -2.51
N THR A 64 20.52 -2.88 -1.94
CA THR A 64 19.07 -2.63 -2.05
C THR A 64 18.67 -2.19 -3.44
N VAL A 65 19.55 -1.47 -4.15
CA VAL A 65 19.32 -1.09 -5.55
C VAL A 65 19.27 -2.33 -6.44
N ILE A 66 20.20 -3.27 -6.23
CA ILE A 66 20.24 -4.54 -6.96
C ILE A 66 19.03 -5.42 -6.61
N PHE A 67 18.66 -5.46 -5.33
CA PHE A 67 17.48 -6.18 -4.88
C PHE A 67 16.19 -5.62 -5.48
N ALA A 68 16.02 -4.29 -5.53
CA ALA A 68 14.87 -3.65 -6.15
C ALA A 68 14.77 -3.97 -7.65
N ALA A 69 15.90 -3.96 -8.37
CA ALA A 69 15.95 -4.37 -9.77
C ALA A 69 15.53 -5.85 -9.92
N MET A 70 16.04 -6.75 -9.09
CA MET A 70 15.65 -8.16 -9.09
C MET A 70 14.17 -8.36 -8.74
N MET A 71 13.61 -7.60 -7.81
CA MET A 71 12.18 -7.65 -7.48
C MET A 71 11.31 -7.20 -8.65
N SER A 72 11.73 -6.19 -9.42
CA SER A 72 11.00 -5.77 -10.61
C SER A 72 10.99 -6.86 -11.69
N ILE A 73 12.14 -7.48 -11.94
CA ILE A 73 12.27 -8.58 -12.91
C ILE A 73 11.43 -9.78 -12.44
N PHE A 74 11.52 -10.13 -11.16
CA PHE A 74 10.75 -11.23 -10.59
C PHE A 74 9.25 -11.00 -10.69
N ALA A 75 8.77 -9.78 -10.41
CA ALA A 75 7.36 -9.44 -10.54
C ALA A 75 6.85 -9.60 -11.98
N THR A 76 7.61 -9.13 -12.96
CA THR A 76 7.26 -9.31 -14.38
C THR A 76 7.24 -10.78 -14.78
N LEU A 77 8.28 -11.55 -14.43
CA LEU A 77 8.34 -12.99 -14.72
C LEU A 77 7.22 -13.76 -14.04
N PHE A 78 6.86 -13.39 -12.82
CA PHE A 78 5.75 -13.98 -12.09
C PHE A 78 4.42 -13.70 -12.79
N LEU A 79 4.16 -12.47 -13.21
CA LEU A 79 2.91 -12.13 -13.93
C LEU A 79 2.83 -12.85 -15.28
N GLU A 80 3.91 -12.85 -16.07
CA GLU A 80 3.97 -13.55 -17.36
C GLU A 80 3.81 -15.07 -17.18
N GLY A 81 4.52 -15.65 -16.21
CA GLY A 81 4.41 -17.07 -15.88
C GLY A 81 3.01 -17.43 -15.37
N TRP A 82 2.40 -16.56 -14.57
CA TRP A 82 1.04 -16.73 -14.07
C TRP A 82 0.01 -16.70 -15.19
N MET A 83 0.13 -15.76 -16.14
CA MET A 83 -0.78 -15.70 -17.29
C MET A 83 -0.68 -16.97 -18.15
N ARG A 84 0.52 -17.49 -18.36
CA ARG A 84 0.72 -18.78 -19.06
C ARG A 84 0.11 -19.95 -18.31
N TYR A 85 0.35 -20.04 -17.01
CA TYR A 85 -0.21 -21.09 -16.15
C TYR A 85 -1.74 -21.04 -16.13
N HIS A 86 -2.32 -19.85 -15.99
CA HIS A 86 -3.76 -19.64 -16.02
C HIS A 86 -4.37 -20.10 -17.35
N ALA A 87 -3.74 -19.78 -18.48
CA ALA A 87 -4.20 -20.25 -19.79
C ALA A 87 -4.12 -21.77 -19.94
N GLU A 88 -3.06 -22.41 -19.45
CA GLU A 88 -2.92 -23.87 -19.48
C GLU A 88 -3.97 -24.55 -18.61
N VAL A 89 -4.23 -24.02 -17.41
CA VAL A 89 -5.30 -24.53 -16.54
C VAL A 89 -6.65 -24.32 -17.21
N ALA A 90 -6.93 -23.15 -17.76
CA ALA A 90 -8.19 -22.90 -18.48
C ALA A 90 -8.38 -23.89 -19.64
N TRP A 91 -7.32 -24.20 -20.39
CA TRP A 91 -7.35 -25.21 -21.46
C TRP A 91 -7.61 -26.61 -20.93
N LYS A 92 -6.86 -27.08 -19.92
CA LYS A 92 -7.00 -28.44 -19.35
C LYS A 92 -8.38 -28.69 -18.76
N TRP A 93 -8.97 -27.66 -18.16
CA TRP A 93 -10.31 -27.71 -17.58
C TRP A 93 -11.42 -27.42 -18.60
N GLY A 94 -11.08 -27.15 -19.87
CA GLY A 94 -12.05 -26.87 -20.94
C GLY A 94 -12.84 -25.57 -20.76
N LEU A 95 -12.34 -24.63 -19.95
CA LEU A 95 -13.04 -23.40 -19.55
C LEU A 95 -13.17 -22.34 -20.66
N LEU A 96 -12.57 -22.57 -21.84
CA LEU A 96 -12.49 -21.56 -22.90
C LEU A 96 -13.83 -21.34 -23.63
N ASP A 97 -14.67 -22.36 -23.73
CA ASP A 97 -16.00 -22.28 -24.38
C ASP A 97 -17.17 -22.19 -23.38
N LEU A 98 -16.89 -22.29 -22.08
CA LEU A 98 -17.93 -22.25 -21.02
C LEU A 98 -18.55 -20.85 -20.82
N GLU A 99 -17.83 -19.78 -21.16
CA GLU A 99 -18.29 -18.40 -20.95
C GLU A 99 -19.49 -18.02 -21.86
N VAL A 100 -19.62 -18.66 -23.03
CA VAL A 100 -20.71 -18.36 -23.98
C VAL A 100 -21.96 -19.20 -23.71
N ASP A 101 -21.79 -20.47 -23.31
CA ASP A 101 -22.91 -21.42 -23.22
C ASP A 101 -23.52 -21.54 -21.82
N GLU A 102 -22.77 -21.34 -20.72
CA GLU A 102 -23.28 -21.58 -19.35
C GLU A 102 -23.55 -20.31 -18.52
N GLU A 103 -23.00 -19.15 -18.88
CA GLU A 103 -23.25 -17.91 -18.13
C GLU A 103 -24.68 -17.40 -18.35
N THR A 104 -25.62 -17.91 -17.53
CA THR A 104 -26.98 -17.38 -17.50
C THR A 104 -26.96 -15.89 -17.12
N ILE A 105 -27.51 -15.07 -18.02
CA ILE A 105 -27.48 -13.62 -17.83
C ILE A 105 -28.29 -13.24 -16.59
N ARG A 106 -27.67 -12.48 -15.68
CA ARG A 106 -28.25 -12.19 -14.36
C ARG A 106 -29.67 -11.60 -14.48
N PRO A 107 -30.64 -12.03 -13.65
CA PRO A 107 -32.05 -11.67 -13.82
C PRO A 107 -32.31 -10.16 -13.70
N GLU A 108 -31.57 -9.45 -12.84
CA GLU A 108 -31.65 -7.99 -12.71
C GLU A 108 -31.22 -7.25 -13.98
N TYR A 109 -30.33 -7.85 -14.78
CA TYR A 109 -29.92 -7.30 -16.06
C TYR A 109 -31.02 -7.52 -17.11
N GLN A 110 -31.62 -8.71 -17.17
CA GLN A 110 -32.73 -9.03 -18.08
C GLN A 110 -33.91 -8.06 -17.89
N LEU A 111 -34.31 -7.81 -16.64
CA LEU A 111 -35.42 -6.90 -16.33
C LEU A 111 -35.14 -5.47 -16.80
N ARG A 112 -33.90 -5.00 -16.64
CA ARG A 112 -33.50 -3.65 -17.05
C ARG A 112 -33.45 -3.50 -18.56
N VAL A 113 -32.94 -4.50 -19.27
CA VAL A 113 -32.90 -4.44 -20.74
C VAL A 113 -34.30 -4.56 -21.34
N LYS A 114 -35.18 -5.41 -20.78
CA LYS A 114 -36.60 -5.45 -21.13
C LYS A 114 -37.28 -4.08 -20.95
N LYS A 115 -36.96 -3.36 -19.87
CA LYS A 115 -37.47 -2.00 -19.61
C LYS A 115 -36.92 -0.97 -20.60
N ALA A 116 -35.65 -1.07 -20.97
CA ALA A 116 -34.98 -0.15 -21.90
C ALA A 116 -35.29 -0.45 -23.39
N LYS A 117 -35.89 -1.61 -23.70
CA LYS A 117 -36.19 -2.09 -25.07
C LYS A 117 -34.97 -2.10 -26.01
N THR A 118 -33.76 -2.33 -25.49
CA THR A 118 -32.52 -2.36 -26.28
C THR A 118 -32.17 -3.79 -26.70
N MET A 119 -32.61 -4.20 -27.88
CA MET A 119 -32.32 -5.53 -28.46
C MET A 119 -31.52 -5.41 -29.76
N ARG A 120 -30.54 -6.30 -29.96
CA ARG A 120 -29.73 -6.35 -31.18
C ARG A 120 -29.49 -7.81 -31.58
N ILE A 121 -29.53 -8.09 -32.87
CA ILE A 121 -29.16 -9.41 -33.38
C ILE A 121 -27.63 -9.54 -33.44
N ASN A 122 -27.11 -10.60 -32.85
CA ASN A 122 -25.69 -10.89 -32.90
C ASN A 122 -25.36 -11.54 -34.26
N PRO A 123 -24.39 -11.02 -35.04
CA PRO A 123 -24.09 -11.52 -36.38
C PRO A 123 -23.53 -12.94 -36.41
N VAL A 124 -23.01 -13.45 -35.30
CA VAL A 124 -22.39 -14.79 -35.22
C VAL A 124 -23.40 -15.85 -34.77
N THR A 125 -24.15 -15.57 -33.71
CA THR A 125 -25.09 -16.53 -33.09
C THR A 125 -26.50 -16.45 -33.69
N GLN A 126 -26.81 -15.40 -34.47
CA GLN A 126 -28.15 -15.09 -35.00
C GLN A 126 -29.27 -15.04 -33.94
N GLN A 127 -28.90 -14.95 -32.67
CA GLN A 127 -29.81 -14.87 -31.54
C GLN A 127 -30.07 -13.39 -31.19
N LEU A 128 -31.24 -13.13 -30.61
CA LEU A 128 -31.70 -11.79 -30.27
C LEU A 128 -31.24 -11.46 -28.84
N GLU A 129 -30.11 -10.75 -28.73
CA GLU A 129 -29.42 -10.53 -27.47
C GLU A 129 -29.69 -9.12 -26.89
N PRO A 130 -29.91 -9.02 -25.57
CA PRO A 130 -30.09 -7.75 -24.89
C PRO A 130 -28.78 -6.96 -24.81
N TYR A 131 -28.67 -5.85 -25.55
CA TYR A 131 -27.46 -5.01 -25.56
C TYR A 131 -27.62 -3.79 -24.65
N LEU A 132 -26.57 -3.45 -23.89
CA LEU A 132 -26.51 -2.23 -23.12
C LEU A 132 -25.76 -1.15 -23.89
N THR A 133 -26.39 0.01 -24.10
CA THR A 133 -25.73 1.14 -24.78
C THR A 133 -24.48 1.57 -24.02
N PHE A 134 -23.40 1.83 -24.75
CA PHE A 134 -22.11 2.23 -24.19
C PHE A 134 -22.23 3.42 -23.22
N THR A 135 -23.06 4.40 -23.55
CA THR A 135 -23.32 5.58 -22.71
C THR A 135 -23.87 5.21 -21.33
N HIS A 136 -24.80 4.26 -21.24
CA HIS A 136 -25.35 3.83 -19.95
C HIS A 136 -24.32 3.08 -19.10
N ARG A 137 -23.43 2.30 -19.72
CA ARG A 137 -22.31 1.63 -19.03
C ARG A 137 -21.32 2.65 -18.49
N PHE A 138 -20.93 3.61 -19.32
CA PHE A 138 -20.00 4.67 -18.97
C PHE A 138 -20.54 5.57 -17.85
N LEU A 139 -21.80 6.02 -17.95
CA LEU A 139 -22.46 6.81 -16.91
C LEU A 139 -22.51 6.06 -15.58
N ARG A 140 -22.74 4.74 -15.59
CA ARG A 140 -22.74 3.95 -14.36
C ARG A 140 -21.34 3.82 -13.75
N LEU A 141 -20.32 3.60 -14.58
CA LEU A 141 -18.92 3.55 -14.12
C LEU A 141 -18.50 4.87 -13.49
N ILE A 142 -18.86 6.00 -14.11
CA ILE A 142 -18.64 7.33 -13.54
C ILE A 142 -19.40 7.49 -12.22
N GLY A 143 -20.68 7.14 -12.19
CA GLY A 143 -21.49 7.23 -10.96
C GLY A 143 -20.89 6.43 -9.80
N SER A 144 -20.47 5.18 -10.04
CA SER A 144 -19.78 4.38 -9.03
C SER A 144 -18.43 4.99 -8.65
N GLY A 145 -17.66 5.49 -9.62
CA GLY A 145 -16.39 6.15 -9.36
C GLY A 145 -16.54 7.38 -8.45
N ILE A 146 -17.54 8.22 -8.72
CA ILE A 146 -17.85 9.40 -7.90
C ILE A 146 -18.19 8.98 -6.46
N THR A 147 -19.00 7.94 -6.27
CA THR A 147 -19.35 7.48 -4.91
C THR A 147 -18.12 7.02 -4.12
N VAL A 148 -17.22 6.24 -4.74
CA VAL A 148 -15.99 5.78 -4.09
C VAL A 148 -15.08 6.97 -3.75
N LEU A 149 -14.88 7.89 -4.69
CA LEU A 149 -14.08 9.08 -4.46
C LEU A 149 -14.64 9.94 -3.33
N PHE A 150 -15.97 10.10 -3.27
CA PHE A 150 -16.63 10.83 -2.20
C PHE A 150 -16.32 10.23 -0.81
N PHE A 151 -16.40 8.91 -0.67
CA PHE A 151 -16.05 8.25 0.59
C PHE A 151 -14.56 8.42 0.94
N LEU A 152 -13.66 8.35 -0.03
CA LEU A 152 -12.23 8.60 0.20
C LEU A 152 -11.98 10.04 0.69
N PHE A 153 -12.63 11.04 0.07
CA PHE A 153 -12.52 12.43 0.51
C PHE A 153 -13.03 12.64 1.93
N ILE A 154 -14.13 11.98 2.33
CA ILE A 154 -14.61 12.00 3.71
C ILE A 154 -13.56 11.43 4.66
N SER A 155 -12.97 10.29 4.34
CA SER A 155 -11.92 9.68 5.17
C SER A 155 -10.73 10.63 5.37
N PHE A 156 -10.26 11.28 4.31
CA PHE A 156 -9.18 12.27 4.40
C PHE A 156 -9.58 13.52 5.20
N ALA A 157 -10.82 14.00 5.05
CA ALA A 157 -11.34 15.14 5.80
C ALA A 157 -11.43 14.83 7.31
N VAL A 158 -11.83 13.61 7.68
CA VAL A 158 -11.86 13.17 9.08
C VAL A 158 -10.45 13.12 9.66
N VAL A 159 -9.51 12.45 9.00
CA VAL A 159 -8.11 12.33 9.46
C VAL A 159 -7.45 13.69 9.58
N SER A 160 -7.63 14.57 8.59
CA SER A 160 -7.07 15.93 8.64
C SER A 160 -7.68 16.76 9.77
N ARG A 161 -9.00 16.69 10.00
CA ARG A 161 -9.65 17.37 11.12
C ARG A 161 -9.12 16.87 12.47
N ASP A 162 -8.98 15.56 12.64
CA ASP A 162 -8.51 14.98 13.89
C ASP A 162 -7.02 15.29 14.11
N SER A 163 -6.21 15.32 13.05
CA SER A 163 -4.82 15.76 13.10
C SER A 163 -4.69 17.26 13.41
N ILE A 164 -5.54 18.12 12.84
CA ILE A 164 -5.56 19.57 13.13
C ILE A 164 -6.00 19.80 14.58
N ARG A 165 -7.02 19.09 15.04
CA ARG A 165 -7.49 19.15 16.43
C ARG A 165 -6.40 18.68 17.39
N TYR A 166 -5.74 17.57 17.08
CA TYR A 166 -4.61 17.07 17.86
C TYR A 166 -3.46 18.07 17.88
N TRP A 167 -3.13 18.67 16.73
CA TRP A 167 -2.10 19.71 16.64
C TRP A 167 -2.48 20.96 17.44
N TYR A 168 -3.74 21.39 17.39
CA TYR A 168 -4.24 22.51 18.18
C TYR A 168 -4.19 22.22 19.69
N TYR A 169 -4.61 21.03 20.14
CA TYR A 169 -4.47 20.62 21.54
C TYR A 169 -3.01 20.56 21.97
N ASN A 170 -2.13 20.00 21.12
CA ASN A 170 -0.70 19.93 21.41
C ASN A 170 -0.07 21.33 21.46
N LEU A 171 -0.42 22.23 20.53
CA LEU A 171 0.03 23.61 20.52
C LEU A 171 -0.47 24.38 21.75
N SER A 172 -1.75 24.25 22.10
CA SER A 172 -2.33 24.86 23.30
C SER A 172 -1.65 24.34 24.57
N ASN A 173 -1.38 23.04 24.65
CA ASN A 173 -0.63 22.46 25.77
C ASN A 173 0.82 22.95 25.82
N ARG A 174 1.48 23.13 24.68
CA ARG A 174 2.82 23.71 24.58
C ARG A 174 2.86 25.17 25.05
N VAL A 175 1.88 26.00 24.66
CA VAL A 175 1.79 27.40 25.09
C VAL A 175 1.47 27.50 26.59
N PHE A 176 0.52 26.72 27.10
CA PHE A 176 0.20 26.67 28.53
C PHE A 176 1.38 26.15 29.36
N SER A 177 2.15 25.21 28.81
CA SER A 177 3.39 24.68 29.36
C SER A 177 4.46 25.77 29.52
N SER A 178 4.62 26.66 28.54
CA SER A 178 5.53 27.82 28.64
C SER A 178 5.05 28.87 29.66
N SER A 179 3.74 29.12 29.76
CA SER A 179 3.18 30.08 30.72
C SER A 179 3.34 29.68 32.18
N LEU A 180 3.43 28.38 32.47
CA LEU A 180 3.68 27.82 33.80
C LEU A 180 5.16 27.75 34.19
N SER A 181 6.07 28.09 33.26
CA SER A 181 7.52 28.09 33.52
C SER A 181 8.08 29.50 33.79
N ASP A 182 7.30 30.56 33.49
CA ASP A 182 7.66 31.97 33.69
C ASP A 182 7.00 32.61 34.93
N GLY A 183 6.37 31.82 35.80
CA GLY A 183 5.80 32.24 37.10
C GLY A 183 6.28 31.35 38.23
#